data_AF-A0A5C7LGZ5-F1
#
_entry.id   AF-A0A5C7LGZ5-F1
#
_cell.length_a   1.000
_cell.length_b   1.000
_cell.length_c   1.000
_cell.angle_alpha   90.00
_cell.angle_beta   90.00
_cell.angle_gamma   90.00
#
_symmetry.space_group_name_H-M   'P 1'
#
loop_
_entity.id
_entity.type
_entity.pdbx_description
1 polymer ?
#
loop_
_entity_poly.entity_id
_entity_poly.type
_entity_poly.pdbx_seq_one_letter_code
_entity_poly.pdbx_strand_id
1 'polypeptide(L)'
;MADTNTNNTAAEKNPHDQWFTVKYGGRNEQFKYMSVADLLSDADLNIRYTAGQEVYGVKVETDTYDLPDMMSKIDGMGGIQMPILASLRADGTLRVLQGNRRTRAGQLMLADPNLRPELRKALTEQTPVRILKGLTPEQEMELIQDQEQKTFKRSEALRHIWKQVQAGKSYGAIIAHNEAMCRKFVNNPKKQAEVDEEIRNMTTTERQKRLQGWFRGSIDEYVIAAYKLGAYVRKQTLLSELRLDGDLKPSSEQPFFLTTKNSQKRMAALEAAAKKDGSKHNAFVPVEGSEFKKQLDLFHNEDYGPAVTKEKKETGPKMLKQGDVEGLQGTFQSRIAKLVVDRILGKAVPDLIPADDFAAIQEAKMLLLTDMLPSLRPEVAAILRLAFVNPDPEEFNKYLQANVVQEEGTDTGDTEGADGGDRPEEAAEGGGAGE
;
A
#
# COMPACT_ATOMS: atom_id res chain seq x y z
N MET A 1 -66.94 49.48 9.50
CA MET A 1 -67.09 49.34 8.04
C MET A 1 -66.04 50.23 7.41
N ALA A 2 -65.19 49.63 6.56
CA ALA A 2 -64.78 50.10 5.23
C ALA A 2 -65.07 51.58 4.88
N ASP A 3 -64.19 52.37 4.26
CA ASP A 3 -62.98 52.11 3.49
C ASP A 3 -62.14 53.40 3.46
N THR A 4 -60.84 53.27 3.24
CA THR A 4 -60.10 54.34 2.56
C THR A 4 -59.01 53.73 1.70
N ASN A 5 -59.16 53.97 0.41
CA ASN A 5 -58.25 53.63 -0.64
C ASN A 5 -57.39 54.87 -0.92
N THR A 6 -56.07 54.75 -0.87
CA THR A 6 -55.16 55.59 -1.67
C THR A 6 -53.85 54.86 -1.93
N ASN A 7 -53.62 54.67 -3.23
CA ASN A 7 -52.42 54.29 -3.97
C ASN A 7 -51.06 54.47 -3.27
N ASN A 8 -50.19 53.47 -3.47
CA ASN A 8 -48.84 53.75 -3.95
C ASN A 8 -48.28 52.59 -4.79
N THR A 9 -47.75 52.98 -5.95
CA THR A 9 -46.99 52.26 -6.98
C THR A 9 -46.39 50.91 -6.57
N ALA A 10 -46.92 49.84 -7.15
CA ALA A 10 -46.31 48.51 -7.17
C ALA A 10 -45.17 48.48 -8.20
N ALA A 11 -43.93 48.47 -7.71
CA ALA A 11 -42.83 47.89 -8.47
C ALA A 11 -43.03 46.36 -8.46
N GLU A 12 -43.19 45.78 -9.65
CA GLU A 12 -43.31 44.33 -9.85
C GLU A 12 -42.11 43.60 -9.24
N LYS A 13 -42.35 42.90 -8.14
CA LYS A 13 -41.43 41.89 -7.59
C LYS A 13 -41.70 40.56 -8.29
N ASN A 14 -40.66 40.03 -8.92
CA ASN A 14 -40.61 38.76 -9.65
C ASN A 14 -41.04 37.58 -8.73
N PRO A 15 -41.99 36.71 -9.13
CA PRO A 15 -42.62 35.71 -8.26
C PRO A 15 -41.76 34.46 -7.92
N HIS A 16 -40.44 34.50 -8.12
CA HIS A 16 -39.55 33.34 -7.94
C HIS A 16 -38.93 33.19 -6.53
N ASP A 17 -39.32 34.01 -5.55
CA ASP A 17 -38.78 33.98 -4.18
C ASP A 17 -39.62 33.15 -3.20
N GLN A 18 -39.99 31.92 -3.58
CA GLN A 18 -40.51 30.94 -2.63
C GLN A 18 -39.56 29.74 -2.53
N TRP A 19 -38.64 29.89 -1.57
CA TRP A 19 -37.62 28.91 -1.23
C TRP A 19 -38.24 27.79 -0.37
N PHE A 20 -38.28 26.58 -0.90
CA PHE A 20 -38.63 25.38 -0.13
C PHE A 20 -37.38 24.53 0.14
N THR A 21 -37.28 24.06 1.39
CA THR A 21 -36.10 23.39 1.97
C THR A 21 -36.43 21.93 2.19
N VAL A 22 -35.57 21.00 1.76
CA VAL A 22 -35.66 19.58 2.13
C VAL A 22 -34.31 19.08 2.63
N LYS A 23 -34.33 18.32 3.73
CA LYS A 23 -33.15 17.90 4.51
C LYS A 23 -32.56 16.58 4.00
N TYR A 24 -31.24 16.55 3.81
CA TYR A 24 -30.42 15.34 3.86
C TYR A 24 -29.49 15.43 5.07
N GLY A 25 -29.66 14.55 6.06
CA GLY A 25 -28.87 14.56 7.31
C GLY A 25 -28.93 15.84 8.15
N GLY A 26 -29.94 16.70 7.95
CA GLY A 26 -30.02 18.03 8.57
C GLY A 26 -29.34 19.17 7.81
N ARG A 27 -28.88 18.95 6.56
CA ARG A 27 -28.23 19.95 5.71
C ARG A 27 -29.21 20.51 4.67
N ASN A 28 -29.12 21.82 4.41
CA ASN A 28 -29.93 22.54 3.43
C ASN A 28 -29.37 22.31 2.01
N GLU A 29 -29.76 21.20 1.40
CA GLU A 29 -29.42 20.87 0.00
C GLU A 29 -30.48 21.43 -0.95
N GLN A 30 -30.05 21.97 -2.09
CA GLN A 30 -30.93 22.46 -3.15
C GLN A 30 -30.43 21.98 -4.50
N PHE A 31 -31.33 21.48 -5.35
CA PHE A 31 -31.02 21.15 -6.73
C PHE A 31 -31.47 22.28 -7.65
N LYS A 32 -30.62 22.70 -8.58
CA LYS A 32 -30.90 23.78 -9.52
C LYS A 32 -30.26 23.52 -10.88
N TYR A 33 -30.96 23.90 -11.95
CA TYR A 33 -30.36 24.07 -13.28
C TYR A 33 -29.87 25.51 -13.42
N MET A 34 -28.62 25.69 -13.83
CA MET A 34 -28.02 27.02 -13.96
C MET A 34 -26.88 27.06 -14.98
N SER A 35 -26.28 28.23 -15.14
CA SER A 35 -25.12 28.40 -16.00
C SER A 35 -23.88 27.81 -15.35
N VAL A 36 -23.11 27.03 -16.09
CA VAL A 36 -21.79 26.55 -15.65
C VAL A 36 -20.80 27.72 -15.45
N ALA A 37 -21.05 28.88 -16.07
CA ALA A 37 -20.24 30.09 -15.89
C ALA A 37 -20.42 30.73 -14.49
N ASP A 38 -21.54 30.46 -13.81
CA ASP A 38 -21.82 30.99 -12.47
C ASP A 38 -21.08 30.21 -11.36
N LEU A 39 -20.46 29.09 -11.72
CA LEU A 39 -19.76 28.20 -10.79
C LEU A 39 -18.28 28.57 -10.71
N LEU A 40 -17.77 28.75 -9.50
CA LEU A 40 -16.37 29.09 -9.28
C LEU A 40 -15.58 27.84 -8.89
N SER A 41 -14.55 27.52 -9.67
CA SER A 41 -13.52 26.57 -9.23
C SER A 41 -12.66 27.21 -8.14
N ASP A 42 -12.44 26.47 -7.06
CA ASP A 42 -11.54 26.87 -5.97
C ASP A 42 -10.28 26.00 -6.03
N ALA A 43 -9.11 26.62 -6.12
CA ALA A 43 -7.83 25.91 -6.18
C ALA A 43 -7.55 25.11 -4.89
N ASP A 44 -8.07 25.57 -3.76
CA ASP A 44 -7.94 24.92 -2.45
C ASP A 44 -8.91 23.75 -2.30
N LEU A 45 -10.03 23.78 -3.01
CA LEU A 45 -10.97 22.66 -3.09
C LEU A 45 -10.71 21.75 -4.30
N ASN A 46 -9.55 21.90 -4.93
CA ASN A 46 -9.15 21.04 -6.05
C ASN A 46 -7.98 20.13 -5.70
N ILE A 47 -8.10 18.89 -6.17
CA ILE A 47 -7.08 17.85 -6.05
C ILE A 47 -6.19 17.84 -7.29
N ARG A 48 -6.75 18.12 -8.48
CA ARG A 48 -6.04 18.09 -9.76
C ARG A 48 -5.17 19.32 -9.97
N TYR A 49 -4.15 19.16 -10.81
CA TYR A 49 -3.21 20.21 -11.14
C TYR A 49 -3.63 20.96 -12.41
N THR A 50 -3.46 22.27 -12.35
CA THR A 50 -3.54 23.14 -13.52
C THR A 50 -2.13 23.45 -13.99
N ALA A 51 -1.89 23.38 -15.29
CA ALA A 51 -0.62 23.82 -15.86
C ALA A 51 -0.33 25.29 -15.49
N GLY A 52 0.90 25.58 -15.07
CA GLY A 52 1.35 26.88 -14.59
C GLY A 52 1.14 27.13 -13.09
N GLN A 53 0.39 26.27 -12.39
CA GLN A 53 0.18 26.40 -10.94
C GLN A 53 1.45 26.02 -10.16
N GLU A 54 1.79 26.80 -9.14
CA GLU A 54 2.81 26.43 -8.17
C GLU A 54 2.20 25.72 -6.96
N VAL A 55 2.73 24.55 -6.61
CA VAL A 55 2.26 23.73 -5.50
C VAL A 55 3.46 23.22 -4.72
N TYR A 56 3.56 23.58 -3.43
CA TYR A 56 4.68 23.24 -2.55
C TYR A 56 6.07 23.55 -3.14
N GLY A 57 6.21 24.67 -3.86
CA GLY A 57 7.46 25.09 -4.50
C GLY A 57 7.78 24.37 -5.82
N VAL A 58 6.82 23.60 -6.37
CA VAL A 58 6.92 22.96 -7.69
C VAL A 58 5.97 23.66 -8.67
N LYS A 59 6.50 24.14 -9.79
CA LYS A 59 5.68 24.66 -10.90
C LYS A 59 5.20 23.49 -11.76
N VAL A 60 3.91 23.21 -11.75
CA VAL A 60 3.34 22.10 -12.51
C VAL A 60 3.18 22.52 -13.97
N GLU A 61 3.76 21.76 -14.89
CA GLU A 61 3.72 22.11 -16.32
C GLU A 61 2.58 21.47 -17.09
N THR A 62 2.01 20.37 -16.58
CA THR A 62 1.01 19.55 -17.27
C THR A 62 -0.31 19.62 -16.52
N ASP A 63 -1.39 19.88 -17.25
CA ASP A 63 -2.75 19.86 -16.71
C ASP A 63 -3.21 18.40 -16.55
N THR A 64 -3.74 18.04 -15.37
CA THR A 64 -4.19 16.67 -15.08
C THR A 64 -5.70 16.49 -15.15
N TYR A 65 -6.45 17.53 -15.54
CA TYR A 65 -7.90 17.49 -15.72
C TYR A 65 -8.31 16.79 -17.00
N ASP A 66 -7.45 16.73 -18.01
CA ASP A 66 -7.78 16.08 -19.29
C ASP A 66 -9.11 16.62 -19.84
N LEU A 67 -9.09 17.94 -20.05
CA LEU A 67 -10.23 18.73 -20.49
C LEU A 67 -10.69 18.36 -21.91
N PRO A 68 -9.81 18.03 -22.89
CA PRO A 68 -10.26 17.63 -24.22
C PRO A 68 -11.19 16.42 -24.22
N ASP A 69 -10.85 15.35 -23.48
CA ASP A 69 -11.72 14.17 -23.32
C ASP A 69 -13.06 14.55 -22.67
N MET A 70 -13.02 15.41 -21.65
CA MET A 70 -14.24 15.87 -20.97
C MET A 70 -15.13 16.72 -21.87
N MET A 71 -14.55 17.61 -22.67
CA MET A 71 -15.28 18.44 -23.64
C MET A 71 -15.94 17.56 -24.70
N SER A 72 -15.23 16.55 -25.22
CA SER A 72 -15.80 15.57 -26.17
C SER A 72 -16.98 14.81 -25.56
N LYS A 73 -16.89 14.39 -24.30
CA LYS A 73 -18.01 13.74 -23.58
C LYS A 73 -19.21 14.66 -23.40
N ILE A 74 -18.98 15.90 -22.99
CA ILE A 74 -20.05 16.91 -22.84
C ILE A 74 -20.73 17.15 -24.19
N ASP A 75 -19.95 17.28 -25.27
CA ASP A 75 -20.48 17.48 -26.62
C ASP A 75 -21.30 16.27 -27.11
N GLY A 76 -20.79 15.05 -26.89
CA GLY A 76 -21.46 13.80 -27.26
C GLY A 76 -22.74 13.52 -26.44
N MET A 77 -22.79 13.95 -25.19
CA MET A 77 -23.98 13.84 -24.32
C MET A 77 -24.94 15.03 -24.45
N GLY A 78 -24.64 16.00 -25.31
CA GLY A 78 -25.47 17.20 -25.49
C GLY A 78 -25.51 18.14 -24.28
N GLY A 79 -24.54 18.05 -23.37
CA GLY A 79 -24.48 18.85 -22.15
C GLY A 79 -23.84 18.12 -20.97
N ILE A 80 -23.77 18.78 -19.82
CA ILE A 80 -23.33 18.18 -18.55
C ILE A 80 -24.52 17.44 -17.93
N GLN A 81 -24.50 16.11 -17.96
CA GLN A 81 -25.63 15.30 -17.48
C GLN A 81 -25.54 14.95 -15.99
N MET A 82 -24.34 14.69 -15.48
CA MET A 82 -24.19 14.40 -14.06
C MET A 82 -24.16 15.70 -13.25
N PRO A 83 -24.84 15.79 -12.08
CA PRO A 83 -24.85 16.99 -11.28
C PRO A 83 -23.46 17.42 -10.80
N ILE A 84 -23.22 18.74 -10.76
CA ILE A 84 -22.06 19.35 -10.11
C ILE A 84 -22.42 19.62 -8.65
N LEU A 85 -21.55 19.26 -7.70
CA LEU A 85 -21.77 19.60 -6.30
C LEU A 85 -21.07 20.93 -5.99
N ALA A 86 -21.81 21.89 -5.47
CA ALA A 86 -21.30 23.21 -5.11
C ALA A 86 -21.67 23.58 -3.66
N SER A 87 -20.80 24.34 -3.00
CA SER A 87 -21.03 25.00 -1.72
C SER A 87 -21.46 26.43 -1.97
N LEU A 88 -22.58 26.86 -1.38
CA LEU A 88 -22.96 28.27 -1.32
C LEU A 88 -22.30 28.90 -0.09
N ARG A 89 -21.34 29.78 -0.32
CA ARG A 89 -20.64 30.52 0.73
C ARG A 89 -21.43 31.74 1.19
N ALA A 90 -21.05 32.28 2.35
CA ALA A 90 -21.70 33.45 2.94
C ALA A 90 -21.62 34.71 2.05
N ASP A 91 -20.61 34.78 1.17
CA ASP A 91 -20.45 35.83 0.17
C ASP A 91 -21.37 35.66 -1.06
N GLY A 92 -22.23 34.64 -1.06
CA GLY A 92 -23.14 34.33 -2.16
C GLY A 92 -22.49 33.56 -3.31
N THR A 93 -21.19 33.23 -3.24
CA THR A 93 -20.50 32.50 -4.30
C THR A 93 -20.78 30.99 -4.25
N LEU A 94 -20.85 30.37 -5.43
CA LEU A 94 -21.01 28.92 -5.58
C LEU A 94 -19.67 28.28 -5.93
N ARG A 95 -19.08 27.58 -4.96
CA ARG A 95 -17.75 26.96 -5.07
C ARG A 95 -17.88 25.47 -5.35
N VAL A 96 -17.25 25.00 -6.41
CA VAL A 96 -17.37 23.60 -6.83
C VAL A 96 -16.60 22.66 -5.89
N LEU A 97 -17.33 21.74 -5.25
CA LEU A 97 -16.80 20.67 -4.42
C LEU A 97 -16.51 19.41 -5.25
N GLN A 98 -17.43 19.06 -6.17
CA GLN A 98 -17.32 17.88 -7.04
C GLN A 98 -17.73 18.22 -8.46
N GLY A 99 -17.07 17.62 -9.46
CA GLY A 99 -17.32 17.92 -10.86
C GLY A 99 -16.48 19.06 -11.43
N ASN A 100 -15.36 19.42 -10.77
CA ASN A 100 -14.45 20.47 -11.23
C ASN A 100 -13.98 20.28 -12.69
N ARG A 101 -13.75 19.05 -13.16
CA ARG A 101 -13.44 18.76 -14.58
C ARG A 101 -14.56 19.19 -15.52
N ARG A 102 -15.81 18.85 -15.19
CA ARG A 102 -17.00 19.17 -15.98
C ARG A 102 -17.25 20.67 -15.98
N THR A 103 -17.14 21.32 -14.82
CA THR A 103 -17.28 22.78 -14.70
C THR A 103 -16.29 23.48 -15.61
N ARG A 104 -15.01 23.13 -15.51
CA ARG A 104 -13.95 23.79 -16.27
C ARG A 104 -14.04 23.52 -17.77
N ALA A 105 -14.35 22.28 -18.16
CA ALA A 105 -14.59 21.94 -19.56
C ALA A 105 -15.78 22.73 -20.12
N GLY A 106 -16.91 22.79 -19.40
CA GLY A 106 -18.07 23.58 -19.80
C GLY A 106 -17.78 25.07 -19.94
N GLN A 107 -16.99 25.65 -19.03
CA GLN A 107 -16.56 27.05 -19.11
C GLN A 107 -15.67 27.32 -20.33
N LEU A 108 -14.73 26.43 -20.64
CA LEU A 108 -13.91 26.54 -21.84
C LEU A 108 -14.75 26.41 -23.12
N MET A 109 -15.72 25.50 -23.14
CA MET A 109 -16.64 25.34 -24.28
C MET A 109 -17.50 26.60 -24.48
N LEU A 110 -18.01 27.21 -23.41
CA LEU A 110 -18.80 28.44 -23.50
C LEU A 110 -18.01 29.63 -24.04
N ALA A 111 -16.70 29.66 -23.80
CA ALA A 111 -15.80 30.68 -24.33
C ALA A 111 -15.55 30.54 -25.85
N ASP A 112 -15.83 29.38 -26.44
CA ASP A 112 -15.78 29.20 -27.90
C ASP A 112 -16.96 29.93 -28.56
N PRO A 113 -16.74 30.94 -29.41
CA PRO A 113 -17.82 31.63 -30.12
C PRO A 113 -18.62 30.71 -31.05
N ASN A 114 -18.01 29.63 -31.56
CA ASN A 114 -18.60 28.72 -32.54
C ASN A 114 -19.34 27.52 -31.91
N LEU A 115 -19.50 27.51 -30.58
CA LEU A 115 -20.22 26.45 -29.90
C LEU A 115 -21.67 26.33 -30.41
N ARG A 116 -22.09 25.10 -30.72
CA ARG A 116 -23.45 24.79 -31.19
C ARG A 116 -24.52 25.42 -30.28
N PRO A 117 -25.56 26.10 -30.82
CA PRO A 117 -26.55 26.81 -30.01
C PRO A 117 -27.24 25.95 -28.96
N GLU A 118 -27.55 24.70 -29.29
CA GLU A 118 -28.20 23.73 -28.40
C GLU A 118 -27.29 23.43 -27.20
N LEU A 119 -26.00 23.23 -27.47
CA LEU A 119 -25.03 22.93 -26.44
C LEU A 119 -24.70 24.17 -25.58
N ARG A 120 -24.67 25.36 -26.19
CA ARG A 120 -24.56 26.62 -25.45
C ARG A 120 -25.72 26.74 -24.47
N LYS A 121 -26.96 26.55 -24.94
CA LYS A 121 -28.16 26.56 -24.11
C LYS A 121 -28.08 25.52 -22.98
N ALA A 122 -27.64 24.31 -23.29
CA ALA A 122 -27.49 23.27 -22.27
C ALA A 122 -26.52 23.69 -21.15
N LEU A 123 -25.39 24.32 -21.51
CA LEU A 123 -24.38 24.78 -20.55
C LEU A 123 -24.78 26.05 -19.79
N THR A 124 -25.59 26.94 -20.36
CA THR A 124 -26.03 28.19 -19.72
C THR A 124 -27.32 28.07 -18.91
N GLU A 125 -28.22 27.14 -19.27
CA GLU A 125 -29.56 27.06 -18.66
C GLU A 125 -29.84 25.71 -18.01
N GLN A 126 -29.19 24.63 -18.46
CA GLN A 126 -29.56 23.26 -18.13
C GLN A 126 -28.45 22.47 -17.44
N THR A 127 -27.41 23.13 -16.91
CA THR A 127 -26.38 22.42 -16.14
C THR A 127 -26.95 22.05 -14.76
N PRO A 128 -27.03 20.75 -14.41
CA PRO A 128 -27.54 20.31 -13.12
C PRO A 128 -26.53 20.58 -12.00
N VAL A 129 -26.97 21.24 -10.93
CA VAL A 129 -26.12 21.59 -9.78
C VAL A 129 -26.84 21.24 -8.47
N ARG A 130 -26.14 20.52 -7.59
CA ARG A 130 -26.52 20.31 -6.18
C ARG A 130 -25.78 21.33 -5.32
N ILE A 131 -26.52 22.18 -4.64
CA ILE A 131 -26.01 23.29 -3.83
C ILE A 131 -26.18 22.92 -2.36
N LEU A 132 -25.08 22.91 -1.63
CA LEU A 132 -25.04 22.73 -0.19
C LEU A 132 -24.83 24.09 0.48
N LYS A 133 -25.62 24.40 1.52
CA LYS A 133 -25.49 25.65 2.28
C LYS A 133 -24.94 25.39 3.68
N GLY A 134 -24.16 26.36 4.18
CA GLY A 134 -23.70 26.38 5.57
C GLY A 134 -22.63 25.33 5.89
N LEU A 135 -21.84 24.92 4.89
CA LEU A 135 -20.70 24.04 5.13
C LEU A 135 -19.56 24.79 5.80
N THR A 136 -18.92 24.16 6.78
CA THR A 136 -17.64 24.65 7.31
C THR A 136 -16.51 24.32 6.33
N PRO A 137 -15.37 25.02 6.37
CA PRO A 137 -14.20 24.70 5.53
C PRO A 137 -13.77 23.23 5.64
N GLU A 138 -13.86 22.63 6.83
CA GLU A 138 -13.53 21.22 7.07
C GLU A 138 -14.50 20.28 6.36
N GLN A 139 -15.80 20.62 6.37
CA GLN A 139 -16.83 19.86 5.67
C GLN A 139 -16.70 20.01 4.15
N GLU A 140 -16.36 21.21 3.65
CA GLU A 140 -16.05 21.40 2.24
C GLU A 140 -14.91 20.47 1.81
N MET A 141 -13.83 20.38 2.61
CA MET A 141 -12.69 19.52 2.33
C MET A 141 -13.02 18.02 2.30
N GLU A 142 -13.97 17.56 3.12
CA GLU A 142 -14.41 16.15 3.14
C GLU A 142 -15.22 15.75 1.92
N LEU A 143 -15.88 16.72 1.29
CA LEU A 143 -16.74 16.50 0.13
C LEU A 143 -15.98 16.60 -1.20
N ILE A 144 -14.69 16.94 -1.19
CA ILE A 144 -13.86 17.01 -2.40
C ILE A 144 -13.61 15.59 -2.92
N GLN A 145 -14.41 15.15 -3.88
CA GLN A 145 -14.19 13.91 -4.62
C GLN A 145 -14.59 14.07 -6.08
N ASP A 146 -13.69 13.72 -7.00
CA ASP A 146 -13.93 13.71 -8.45
C ASP A 146 -13.54 12.35 -9.04
N GLN A 147 -13.81 11.28 -8.27
CA GLN A 147 -13.32 9.92 -8.57
C GLN A 147 -14.13 9.21 -9.65
N GLU A 148 -15.39 9.60 -9.88
CA GLU A 148 -16.33 8.82 -10.71
C GLU A 148 -15.93 8.76 -12.20
N GLN A 149 -15.13 9.71 -12.70
CA GLN A 149 -14.81 9.78 -14.14
C GLN A 149 -13.33 9.55 -14.48
N LYS A 150 -12.41 9.75 -13.52
CA LYS A 150 -10.98 9.50 -13.71
C LYS A 150 -10.32 9.34 -12.35
N THR A 151 -9.61 8.23 -12.15
CA THR A 151 -8.93 8.02 -10.87
C THR A 151 -7.83 9.08 -10.68
N PHE A 152 -7.64 9.52 -9.43
CA PHE A 152 -6.54 10.43 -9.10
C PHE A 152 -5.18 9.76 -9.25
N LYS A 153 -4.20 10.55 -9.67
CA LYS A 153 -2.78 10.20 -9.68
C LYS A 153 -2.18 10.23 -8.27
N ARG A 154 -0.98 9.67 -8.08
CA ARG A 154 -0.35 9.61 -6.75
C ARG A 154 0.04 10.99 -6.24
N SER A 155 0.61 11.82 -7.11
CA SER A 155 0.93 13.23 -6.85
C SER A 155 -0.30 14.05 -6.46
N GLU A 156 -1.46 13.80 -7.08
CA GLU A 156 -2.72 14.47 -6.74
C GLU A 156 -3.24 14.03 -5.36
N ALA A 157 -3.23 12.72 -5.09
CA ALA A 157 -3.58 12.16 -3.79
C ALA A 157 -2.67 12.70 -2.67
N LEU A 158 -1.37 12.84 -2.95
CA LEU A 158 -0.37 13.41 -2.04
C LEU A 158 -0.76 14.83 -1.61
N ARG A 159 -1.08 15.70 -2.57
CA ARG A 159 -1.52 17.08 -2.31
C ARG A 159 -2.77 17.10 -1.44
N HIS A 160 -3.75 16.24 -1.71
CA HIS A 160 -4.98 16.18 -0.94
C HIS A 160 -4.74 15.74 0.51
N ILE A 161 -3.90 14.72 0.72
CA ILE A 161 -3.53 14.26 2.06
C ILE A 161 -2.79 15.36 2.82
N TRP A 162 -1.86 16.08 2.18
CA TRP A 162 -1.15 17.18 2.84
C TRP A 162 -2.04 18.36 3.23
N LYS A 163 -3.07 18.68 2.44
CA LYS A 163 -4.10 19.66 2.86
C LYS A 163 -4.81 19.21 4.13
N GLN A 164 -5.11 17.92 4.27
CA GLN A 164 -5.74 17.38 5.48
C GLN A 164 -4.80 17.36 6.69
N VAL A 165 -3.52 17.06 6.49
CA VAL A 165 -2.50 17.18 7.55
C VAL A 165 -2.38 18.64 8.00
N GLN A 166 -2.37 19.59 7.06
CA GLN A 166 -2.35 21.02 7.36
C GLN A 166 -3.59 21.47 8.16
N ALA A 167 -4.74 20.89 7.87
CA ALA A 167 -5.99 21.09 8.62
C ALA A 167 -6.04 20.34 9.97
N GLY A 168 -4.94 19.71 10.40
CA GLY A 168 -4.85 19.04 11.70
C GLY A 168 -5.53 17.66 11.75
N LYS A 169 -5.90 17.05 10.62
CA LYS A 169 -6.49 15.71 10.61
C LYS A 169 -5.47 14.67 11.06
N SER A 170 -5.90 13.75 11.92
CA SER A 170 -5.07 12.64 12.39
C SER A 170 -4.86 11.60 11.28
N TYR A 171 -3.80 10.80 11.41
CA TYR A 171 -3.52 9.67 10.52
C TYR A 171 -4.73 8.74 10.33
N GLY A 172 -5.40 8.39 11.44
CA GLY A 172 -6.59 7.55 11.41
C GLY A 172 -7.76 8.20 10.67
N ALA A 173 -7.97 9.51 10.85
CA ALA A 173 -9.02 10.24 10.13
C ALA A 173 -8.73 10.31 8.63
N ILE A 174 -7.48 10.59 8.24
CA ILE A 174 -7.06 10.62 6.83
C ILE A 174 -7.36 9.28 6.15
N ILE A 175 -7.09 8.15 6.80
CA ILE A 175 -7.41 6.84 6.22
C ILE A 175 -8.92 6.62 6.09
N ALA A 176 -9.67 6.95 7.14
CA ALA A 176 -11.13 6.75 7.14
C ALA A 176 -11.81 7.48 5.98
N HIS A 177 -11.37 8.70 5.67
CA HIS A 177 -11.98 9.53 4.64
C HIS A 177 -11.40 9.33 3.23
N ASN A 178 -10.18 8.78 3.10
CA ASN A 178 -9.44 8.76 1.84
C ASN A 178 -8.93 7.38 1.45
N GLU A 179 -9.55 6.31 1.92
CA GLU A 179 -9.09 4.93 1.69
C GLU A 179 -8.72 4.66 0.23
N ALA A 180 -9.59 5.03 -0.72
CA ALA A 180 -9.35 4.85 -2.15
C ALA A 180 -8.11 5.60 -2.66
N MET A 181 -7.84 6.81 -2.13
CA MET A 181 -6.62 7.55 -2.47
C MET A 181 -5.39 6.94 -1.81
N CYS A 182 -5.48 6.52 -0.54
CA CYS A 182 -4.40 5.87 0.18
C CYS A 182 -3.91 4.59 -0.51
N ARG A 183 -4.82 3.81 -1.11
CA ARG A 183 -4.49 2.61 -1.89
C ARG A 183 -3.50 2.86 -3.04
N LYS A 184 -3.48 4.06 -3.61
CA LYS A 184 -2.55 4.42 -4.71
C LYS A 184 -1.08 4.35 -4.30
N PHE A 185 -0.78 4.50 -3.01
CA PHE A 185 0.60 4.45 -2.50
C PHE A 185 1.15 3.04 -2.27
N VAL A 186 0.28 2.03 -2.18
CA VAL A 186 0.66 0.66 -1.81
C VAL A 186 1.13 -0.19 -3.02
N ASN A 187 0.77 0.21 -4.25
CA ASN A 187 1.16 -0.40 -5.54
C ASN A 187 1.37 -1.94 -5.53
N ASN A 188 0.39 -2.69 -5.02
CA ASN A 188 0.39 -4.15 -5.05
C ASN A 188 -1.05 -4.66 -5.21
N PRO A 189 -1.51 -4.87 -6.47
CA PRO A 189 -2.89 -5.28 -6.74
C PRO A 189 -3.29 -6.60 -6.07
N LYS A 190 -2.37 -7.57 -6.00
CA LYS A 190 -2.61 -8.85 -5.34
C LYS A 190 -2.90 -8.65 -3.85
N LYS A 191 -2.03 -7.89 -3.16
CA LYS A 191 -2.21 -7.56 -1.75
C LYS A 191 -3.45 -6.70 -1.50
N GLN A 192 -3.84 -5.85 -2.46
CA GLN A 192 -5.08 -5.09 -2.36
C GLN A 192 -6.30 -6.01 -2.39
N ALA A 193 -6.34 -6.98 -3.32
CA ALA A 193 -7.41 -7.96 -3.39
C ALA A 193 -7.50 -8.82 -2.12
N GLU A 194 -6.36 -9.29 -1.60
CA GLU A 194 -6.28 -10.03 -0.33
C GLU A 194 -6.87 -9.20 0.83
N VAL A 195 -6.47 -7.93 0.96
CA VAL A 195 -7.00 -7.06 2.02
C VAL A 195 -8.49 -6.79 1.83
N ASP A 196 -8.97 -6.64 0.59
CA ASP A 196 -10.39 -6.42 0.30
C ASP A 196 -11.26 -7.62 0.68
N GLU A 197 -10.74 -8.84 0.52
CA GLU A 197 -11.37 -10.05 0.98
C GLU A 197 -11.39 -10.13 2.52
N GLU A 198 -10.25 -9.85 3.17
CA GLU A 198 -10.14 -9.84 4.63
C GLU A 198 -11.14 -8.88 5.28
N ILE A 199 -11.24 -7.64 4.78
CA ILE A 199 -12.04 -6.59 5.43
C ILE A 199 -13.54 -6.69 5.16
N ARG A 200 -13.98 -7.53 4.21
CA ARG A 200 -15.39 -7.60 3.77
C ARG A 200 -16.34 -7.98 4.91
N ASN A 201 -15.88 -8.84 5.82
CA ASN A 201 -16.68 -9.39 6.91
C ASN A 201 -16.28 -8.81 8.29
N MET A 202 -15.41 -7.80 8.33
CA MET A 202 -14.97 -7.17 9.57
C MET A 202 -15.96 -6.10 10.05
N THR A 203 -16.02 -5.87 11.36
CA THR A 203 -16.72 -4.68 11.89
C THR A 203 -16.03 -3.39 11.44
N THR A 204 -16.75 -2.26 11.46
CA THR A 204 -16.19 -0.95 11.10
C THR A 204 -14.90 -0.61 11.86
N THR A 205 -14.87 -0.95 13.16
CA THR A 205 -13.71 -0.69 14.03
C THR A 205 -12.51 -1.57 13.67
N GLU A 206 -12.72 -2.87 13.45
CA GLU A 206 -11.66 -3.81 13.07
C GLU A 206 -11.12 -3.49 11.68
N ARG A 207 -12.01 -3.21 10.73
CA ARG A 207 -11.68 -2.73 9.38
C ARG A 207 -10.77 -1.51 9.47
N GLN A 208 -11.15 -0.52 10.28
CA GLN A 208 -10.37 0.71 10.41
C GLN A 208 -8.98 0.44 11.02
N LYS A 209 -8.88 -0.41 12.03
CA LYS A 209 -7.60 -0.82 12.63
C LYS A 209 -6.72 -1.57 11.62
N ARG A 210 -7.31 -2.48 10.83
CA ARG A 210 -6.62 -3.25 9.79
C ARG A 210 -6.08 -2.36 8.68
N LEU A 211 -6.88 -1.42 8.21
CA LEU A 211 -6.49 -0.43 7.19
C LEU A 211 -5.39 0.50 7.73
N GLN A 212 -5.49 0.96 8.98
CA GLN A 212 -4.43 1.74 9.63
C GLN A 212 -3.12 0.97 9.75
N GLY A 213 -3.15 -0.32 10.08
CA GLY A 213 -1.94 -1.15 10.07
C GLY A 213 -1.34 -1.29 8.67
N TRP A 214 -2.20 -1.49 7.66
CA TRP A 214 -1.76 -1.69 6.29
C TRP A 214 -1.14 -0.45 5.65
N PHE A 215 -1.75 0.72 5.86
CA PHE A 215 -1.32 1.97 5.25
C PHE A 215 -0.16 2.64 5.99
N ARG A 216 0.21 2.18 7.19
CA ARG A 216 1.18 2.84 8.08
C ARG A 216 2.45 3.21 7.36
N GLY A 217 3.07 2.24 6.70
CA GLY A 217 4.32 2.44 5.98
C GLY A 217 4.21 3.39 4.78
N SER A 218 3.04 3.48 4.14
CA SER A 218 2.86 4.27 2.91
C SER A 218 2.33 5.67 3.16
N ILE A 219 1.52 5.84 4.21
CA ILE A 219 0.83 7.10 4.51
C ILE A 219 1.47 7.77 5.73
N ASP A 220 1.62 7.10 6.87
CA ASP A 220 2.21 7.72 8.06
C ASP A 220 3.73 7.91 7.90
N GLU A 221 4.44 6.81 7.66
CA GLU A 221 5.91 6.76 7.63
C GLU A 221 6.51 7.28 6.32
N TYR A 222 5.68 7.66 5.34
CA TYR A 222 6.12 8.26 4.09
C TYR A 222 5.44 9.59 3.79
N VAL A 223 4.16 9.59 3.43
CA VAL A 223 3.46 10.82 3.00
C VAL A 223 3.38 11.87 4.12
N ILE A 224 2.95 11.47 5.32
CA ILE A 224 2.82 12.37 6.47
C ILE A 224 4.21 12.72 7.03
N ALA A 225 5.13 11.75 7.11
CA ALA A 225 6.52 12.00 7.50
C ALA A 225 7.19 13.06 6.60
N ALA A 226 7.04 12.96 5.28
CA ALA A 226 7.54 13.96 4.33
C ALA A 226 6.95 15.36 4.58
N TYR A 227 5.68 15.44 4.98
CA TYR A 227 5.06 16.72 5.36
C TYR A 227 5.71 17.32 6.60
N LYS A 228 5.91 16.50 7.64
CA LYS A 228 6.49 16.91 8.92
C LYS A 228 7.96 17.31 8.81
N LEU A 229 8.70 16.68 7.89
CA LEU A 229 10.12 16.97 7.61
C LEU A 229 10.37 18.33 6.94
N GLY A 230 9.32 18.99 6.43
CA GLY A 230 9.42 20.38 5.98
C GLY A 230 9.26 20.60 4.48
N ALA A 231 9.30 21.88 4.09
CA ALA A 231 9.06 22.33 2.73
C ALA A 231 10.00 21.69 1.69
N TYR A 232 11.28 21.52 2.02
CA TYR A 232 12.25 20.90 1.11
C TYR A 232 11.86 19.45 0.79
N VAL A 233 11.62 18.62 1.82
CA VAL A 233 11.26 17.21 1.62
C VAL A 233 9.88 17.07 0.95
N ARG A 234 8.92 17.95 1.27
CA ARG A 234 7.64 18.01 0.53
C ARG A 234 7.86 18.26 -0.95
N LYS A 235 8.70 19.23 -1.31
CA LYS A 235 9.05 19.50 -2.71
C LYS A 235 9.64 18.27 -3.40
N GLN A 236 10.64 17.63 -2.80
CA GLN A 236 11.28 16.44 -3.36
C GLN A 236 10.31 15.24 -3.47
N THR A 237 9.39 15.11 -2.53
CA THR A 237 8.37 14.06 -2.55
C THR A 237 7.36 14.27 -3.67
N LEU A 238 6.89 15.51 -3.85
CA LEU A 238 5.99 15.85 -4.94
C LEU A 238 6.65 15.62 -6.31
N LEU A 239 7.90 16.07 -6.48
CA LEU A 239 8.66 15.84 -7.72
C LEU A 239 8.86 14.33 -8.00
N SER A 240 9.15 13.53 -6.97
CA SER A 240 9.31 12.08 -7.11
C SER A 240 8.01 11.37 -7.50
N GLU A 241 6.87 11.77 -6.93
CA GLU A 241 5.56 11.21 -7.30
C GLU A 241 5.11 11.69 -8.69
N LEU A 242 5.33 12.96 -9.06
CA LEU A 242 5.08 13.46 -10.43
C LEU A 242 5.90 12.70 -11.47
N ARG A 243 7.15 12.34 -11.14
CA ARG A 243 7.99 11.49 -12.00
C ARG A 243 7.42 10.09 -12.17
N LEU A 244 6.93 9.46 -11.10
CA LEU A 244 6.28 8.14 -11.20
C LEU A 244 4.96 8.18 -11.96
N ASP A 245 4.20 9.26 -11.82
CA ASP A 245 2.94 9.50 -12.54
C ASP A 245 3.15 9.83 -14.04
N GLY A 246 4.39 10.03 -14.47
CA GLY A 246 4.75 10.40 -15.85
C GLY A 246 4.50 11.87 -16.21
N ASP A 247 4.23 12.72 -15.21
CA ASP A 247 3.90 14.15 -15.42
C ASP A 247 5.10 15.08 -15.30
N LEU A 248 6.24 14.58 -14.82
CA LEU A 248 7.49 15.34 -14.74
C LEU A 248 8.28 15.20 -16.03
N LYS A 249 8.42 16.29 -16.80
CA LYS A 249 9.22 16.27 -18.02
C LYS A 249 10.71 16.22 -17.68
N PRO A 250 11.56 15.62 -18.54
CA PRO A 250 13.01 15.60 -18.32
C PRO A 250 13.66 16.98 -18.21
N SER A 251 13.09 17.98 -18.87
CA SER A 251 13.55 19.38 -18.85
C SER A 251 13.12 20.16 -17.60
N SER A 252 12.15 19.65 -16.84
CA SER A 252 11.67 20.28 -15.61
C SER A 252 12.64 20.05 -14.45
N GLU A 253 12.46 20.79 -13.36
CA GLU A 253 13.19 20.56 -12.12
C GLU A 253 13.04 19.09 -11.66
N GLN A 254 14.15 18.37 -11.57
CA GLN A 254 14.16 16.98 -11.13
C GLN A 254 14.26 16.88 -9.60
N PRO A 255 13.69 15.82 -8.98
CA PRO A 255 13.86 15.61 -7.56
C PRO A 255 15.34 15.39 -7.24
N PHE A 256 15.87 16.13 -6.27
CA PHE A 256 17.24 15.99 -5.79
C PHE A 256 17.52 14.56 -5.29
N PHE A 257 16.54 13.88 -4.71
CA PHE A 257 16.64 12.46 -4.40
C PHE A 257 15.25 11.82 -4.55
N LEU A 258 15.20 10.53 -4.90
CA LEU A 258 13.96 9.80 -5.12
C LEU A 258 13.38 9.36 -3.78
N THR A 259 12.36 10.08 -3.31
CA THR A 259 11.68 9.76 -2.04
C THR A 259 10.88 8.46 -2.13
N THR A 260 10.53 8.04 -3.34
CA THR A 260 9.72 6.86 -3.64
C THR A 260 10.49 5.54 -3.50
N LYS A 261 11.84 5.58 -3.50
CA LYS A 261 12.71 4.42 -3.35
C LYS A 261 12.99 4.15 -1.86
N ASN A 262 12.64 2.96 -1.37
CA ASN A 262 12.76 2.61 0.05
C ASN A 262 12.18 3.68 0.98
N SER A 263 11.03 4.24 0.59
CA SER A 263 10.49 5.49 1.13
C SER A 263 10.47 5.59 2.65
N GLN A 264 9.95 4.57 3.34
CA GLN A 264 9.92 4.49 4.81
C GLN A 264 11.30 4.65 5.44
N LYS A 265 12.30 3.91 4.93
CA LYS A 265 13.66 3.93 5.46
C LYS A 265 14.32 5.29 5.25
N ARG A 266 14.06 5.92 4.09
CA ARG A 266 14.59 7.24 3.78
C ARG A 266 13.98 8.31 4.68
N MET A 267 12.65 8.31 4.86
CA MET A 267 12.00 9.25 5.77
C MET A 267 12.47 9.06 7.22
N ALA A 268 12.55 7.82 7.71
CA ALA A 268 13.07 7.54 9.05
C ALA A 268 14.51 8.02 9.25
N ALA A 269 15.38 7.85 8.25
CA ALA A 269 16.75 8.34 8.31
C ALA A 269 16.83 9.88 8.32
N LEU A 270 15.99 10.55 7.52
CA LEU A 270 15.88 12.01 7.51
C LEU A 270 15.33 12.54 8.85
N GLU A 271 14.33 11.89 9.44
CA GLU A 271 13.81 12.25 10.76
C GLU A 271 14.87 12.10 11.85
N ALA A 272 15.63 11.00 11.83
CA ALA A 272 16.73 10.79 12.76
C ALA A 272 17.83 11.86 12.59
N ALA A 273 18.15 12.25 11.35
CA ALA A 273 19.13 13.28 11.06
C ALA A 273 18.65 14.68 11.47
N ALA A 274 17.38 15.02 11.21
CA ALA A 274 16.77 16.27 11.64
C ALA A 274 16.79 16.41 13.18
N LYS A 275 16.50 15.32 13.90
CA LYS A 275 16.61 15.28 15.36
C LYS A 275 18.03 15.52 15.87
N LYS A 276 19.05 14.98 15.17
CA LYS A 276 20.47 15.23 15.52
C LYS A 276 20.89 16.67 15.26
N ASP A 277 20.38 17.29 14.20
CA ASP A 277 20.67 18.69 13.88
C ASP A 277 20.01 19.66 14.87
N GLY A 278 18.89 19.29 15.48
CA GLY A 278 18.20 20.12 16.47
C GLY A 278 17.86 21.50 15.93
N SER A 279 18.38 22.57 16.56
CA SER A 279 18.17 23.95 16.10
C SER A 279 18.85 24.29 14.77
N LYS A 280 19.79 23.47 14.29
CA LYS A 280 20.44 23.64 13.00
C LYS A 280 19.60 23.09 11.83
N HIS A 281 18.53 22.35 12.13
CA HIS A 281 17.64 21.85 11.10
C HIS A 281 16.84 22.99 10.49
N ASN A 282 16.92 23.13 9.17
CA ASN A 282 16.12 24.08 8.40
C ASN A 282 15.22 23.33 7.42
N ALA A 283 13.92 23.45 7.62
CA ALA A 283 12.87 22.80 6.86
C ALA A 283 12.71 23.33 5.42
N PHE A 284 13.26 24.50 5.11
CA PHE A 284 13.15 25.15 3.79
C PHE A 284 14.36 24.89 2.91
N VAL A 285 15.56 24.97 3.50
CA VAL A 285 16.82 24.81 2.79
C VAL A 285 17.77 23.97 3.65
N PRO A 286 18.27 22.83 3.17
CA PRO A 286 19.28 22.06 3.89
C PRO A 286 20.54 22.89 4.19
N VAL A 287 21.03 22.83 5.42
CA VAL A 287 22.21 23.59 5.86
C VAL A 287 23.48 22.77 5.59
N GLU A 288 24.49 23.39 4.98
CA GLU A 288 25.77 22.73 4.74
C GLU A 288 26.43 22.24 6.04
N GLY A 289 26.97 21.03 6.00
CA GLY A 289 27.58 20.36 7.16
C GLY A 289 26.60 19.74 8.16
N SER A 290 25.29 19.93 8.01
CA SER A 290 24.27 19.32 8.87
C SER A 290 24.13 17.82 8.60
N GLU A 291 23.73 17.04 9.61
CA GLU A 291 23.46 15.60 9.46
C GLU A 291 22.33 15.35 8.46
N PHE A 292 21.32 16.22 8.46
CA PHE A 292 20.22 16.16 7.50
C PHE A 292 20.71 16.31 6.06
N LYS A 293 21.56 17.31 5.78
CA LYS A 293 22.15 17.51 4.45
C LYS A 293 23.03 16.33 4.04
N LYS A 294 23.85 15.79 4.95
CA LYS A 294 24.65 14.58 4.67
C LYS A 294 23.80 13.37 4.24
N GLN A 295 22.64 13.16 4.88
CA GLN A 295 21.72 12.09 4.47
C GLN A 295 21.08 12.36 3.11
N LEU A 296 20.71 13.62 2.82
CA LEU A 296 20.20 13.99 1.50
C LEU A 296 21.23 13.74 0.39
N ASP A 297 22.50 14.10 0.63
CA ASP A 297 23.59 13.89 -0.32
C ASP A 297 23.88 12.40 -0.52
N LEU A 298 23.80 11.59 0.55
CA LEU A 298 23.87 10.13 0.44
C LEU A 298 22.79 9.61 -0.50
N PHE A 299 21.53 10.01 -0.31
CA PHE A 299 20.43 9.56 -1.17
C PHE A 299 20.54 10.08 -2.60
N HIS A 300 21.00 11.31 -2.80
CA HIS A 300 21.29 11.86 -4.11
C HIS A 300 22.33 11.00 -4.85
N ASN A 301 23.44 10.68 -4.18
CA ASN A 301 24.48 9.83 -4.74
C ASN A 301 24.00 8.39 -5.01
N GLU A 302 23.15 7.83 -4.15
CA GLU A 302 22.53 6.50 -4.38
C GLU A 302 21.59 6.45 -5.60
N ASP A 303 21.06 7.60 -6.02
CA ASP A 303 20.05 7.69 -7.07
C ASP A 303 20.60 8.20 -8.40
N TYR A 304 21.53 9.16 -8.33
CA TYR A 304 22.03 9.92 -9.47
C TYR A 304 23.55 9.95 -9.56
N GLY A 305 24.26 9.53 -8.50
CA GLY A 305 25.70 9.41 -8.55
C GLY A 305 26.12 8.50 -9.72
N PRO A 306 27.37 8.64 -10.23
CA PRO A 306 27.93 7.62 -11.10
C PRO A 306 27.67 6.30 -10.41
N ALA A 307 27.22 5.27 -11.15
CA ALA A 307 26.97 3.97 -10.58
C ALA A 307 28.20 3.66 -9.73
N VAL A 308 28.03 3.82 -8.41
CA VAL A 308 28.94 3.25 -7.47
C VAL A 308 28.64 1.82 -7.83
N THR A 309 29.51 1.23 -8.69
CA THR A 309 30.01 -0.09 -8.40
C THR A 309 30.19 0.02 -6.93
N LYS A 310 29.18 -0.49 -6.21
CA LYS A 310 29.39 -0.93 -4.88
C LYS A 310 30.65 -1.75 -5.15
N GLU A 311 31.81 -1.20 -4.80
CA GLU A 311 32.59 -1.87 -3.80
C GLU A 311 31.49 -2.41 -2.92
N LYS A 312 31.13 -3.67 -3.19
CA LYS A 312 30.70 -4.53 -2.15
C LYS A 312 31.69 -4.09 -1.09
N LYS A 313 31.24 -3.31 -0.10
CA LYS A 313 31.61 -3.64 1.26
C LYS A 313 31.48 -5.14 1.18
N GLU A 314 32.61 -5.82 1.00
CA GLU A 314 32.63 -7.24 1.09
C GLU A 314 31.79 -7.41 2.34
N THR A 315 30.61 -7.99 2.15
CA THR A 315 29.91 -8.52 3.27
C THR A 315 30.85 -9.64 3.66
N GLY A 316 31.92 -9.28 4.37
CA GLY A 316 32.55 -10.15 5.32
C GLY A 316 31.36 -10.81 6.00
N PRO A 317 31.30 -12.14 5.94
CA PRO A 317 30.10 -12.91 6.16
C PRO A 317 29.34 -12.31 7.33
N LYS A 318 28.10 -11.87 7.06
CA LYS A 318 27.25 -11.24 8.07
C LYS A 318 27.12 -12.28 9.17
N MET A 319 27.90 -12.14 10.25
CA MET A 319 27.91 -13.13 11.31
C MET A 319 26.49 -13.21 11.86
N LEU A 320 25.93 -14.41 11.83
CA LEU A 320 24.65 -14.69 12.49
C LEU A 320 24.76 -14.21 13.94
N LYS A 321 23.70 -13.61 14.47
CA LYS A 321 23.69 -13.24 15.88
C LYS A 321 23.83 -14.51 16.70
N GLN A 322 24.52 -14.45 17.83
CA GLN A 322 24.81 -15.62 18.66
C GLN A 322 23.55 -16.46 18.97
N GLY A 323 22.42 -15.81 19.26
CA GLY A 323 21.14 -16.50 19.48
C GLY A 323 20.57 -17.22 18.25
N ASP A 324 20.85 -16.74 17.03
CA ASP A 324 20.44 -17.43 15.79
C ASP A 324 21.29 -18.69 15.56
N VAL A 325 22.59 -18.63 15.92
CA VAL A 325 23.52 -19.77 15.86
C VAL A 325 23.20 -20.82 16.93
N GLU A 326 22.83 -20.38 18.14
CA GLU A 326 22.35 -21.27 19.21
C GLU A 326 21.04 -21.97 18.82
N GLY A 327 20.11 -21.26 18.18
CA GLY A 327 18.86 -21.84 17.67
C GLY A 327 19.08 -22.94 16.61
N LEU A 328 20.11 -22.81 15.78
CA LEU A 328 20.47 -23.81 14.76
C LEU A 328 20.92 -25.14 15.38
N GLN A 329 21.58 -25.12 16.54
CA GLN A 329 22.01 -26.35 17.23
C GLN A 329 20.84 -27.31 17.51
N GLY A 330 19.67 -26.78 17.87
CA GLY A 330 18.47 -27.56 18.14
C GLY A 330 17.84 -28.20 16.89
N THR A 331 18.13 -27.65 15.70
CA THR A 331 17.53 -28.11 14.43
C THR A 331 18.29 -29.26 13.77
N PHE A 332 19.59 -29.41 14.06
CA PHE A 332 20.37 -30.51 13.51
C PHE A 332 20.13 -31.80 14.29
N GLN A 333 19.92 -32.91 13.61
CA GLN A 333 19.86 -34.23 14.27
C GLN A 333 21.25 -34.84 14.47
N SER A 334 22.21 -34.49 13.59
CA SER A 334 23.58 -34.99 13.63
C SER A 334 24.37 -34.44 14.82
N ARG A 335 24.98 -35.34 15.59
CA ARG A 335 25.88 -35.01 16.71
C ARG A 335 27.06 -34.16 16.26
N ILE A 336 27.62 -34.43 15.08
CA ILE A 336 28.77 -33.68 14.54
C ILE A 336 28.35 -32.25 14.20
N ALA A 337 27.19 -32.06 13.56
CA ALA A 337 26.69 -30.73 13.23
C ALA A 337 26.43 -29.88 14.50
N LYS A 338 25.91 -30.49 15.57
CA LYS A 338 25.77 -29.82 16.88
C LYS A 338 27.11 -29.42 17.48
N LEU A 339 28.11 -30.31 17.44
CA LEU A 339 29.45 -30.05 17.97
C LEU A 339 30.19 -28.96 17.17
N VAL A 340 29.97 -28.86 15.86
CA VAL A 340 30.48 -27.77 15.03
C VAL A 340 29.86 -26.43 15.44
N VAL A 341 28.54 -26.40 15.69
CA VAL A 341 27.87 -25.19 16.20
C VAL A 341 28.38 -24.81 17.59
N ASP A 342 28.57 -25.77 18.50
CA ASP A 342 29.17 -25.53 19.81
C ASP A 342 30.60 -24.97 19.72
N ARG A 343 31.41 -25.45 18.77
CA ARG A 343 32.77 -24.95 18.51
C ARG A 343 32.75 -23.54 17.93
N ILE A 344 31.79 -23.23 17.04
CA ILE A 344 31.56 -21.87 16.51
C ILE A 344 31.14 -20.89 17.63
N LEU A 345 30.37 -21.37 18.61
CA LEU A 345 29.95 -20.61 19.79
C LEU A 345 31.04 -20.49 20.87
N GLY A 346 32.24 -21.02 20.64
CA GLY A 346 33.37 -20.91 21.55
C GLY A 346 33.28 -21.82 22.78
N LYS A 347 32.40 -22.84 22.78
CA LYS A 347 32.34 -23.85 23.84
C LYS A 347 33.50 -24.85 23.67
N ALA A 348 33.97 -25.42 24.78
CA ALA A 348 34.98 -26.48 24.73
C ALA A 348 34.37 -27.76 24.12
N VAL A 349 34.90 -28.19 22.98
CA VAL A 349 34.44 -29.38 22.24
C VAL A 349 35.61 -30.34 22.07
N PRO A 350 35.46 -31.66 22.34
CA PRO A 350 36.48 -32.67 22.05
C PRO A 350 36.90 -32.65 20.58
N ASP A 351 38.17 -32.92 20.27
CA ASP A 351 38.66 -32.89 18.89
C ASP A 351 37.94 -33.90 17.99
N LEU A 352 37.51 -33.41 16.82
CA LEU A 352 36.76 -34.16 15.83
C LEU A 352 37.73 -34.86 14.87
N ILE A 353 38.20 -36.05 15.23
CA ILE A 353 38.89 -37.01 14.32
C ILE A 353 38.51 -38.41 14.83
N PRO A 354 37.93 -39.36 14.05
CA PRO A 354 38.01 -39.59 12.60
C PRO A 354 36.63 -39.87 11.94
N ALA A 355 36.11 -38.96 11.11
CA ALA A 355 34.97 -39.23 10.23
C ALA A 355 35.32 -39.07 8.73
N ASP A 356 36.50 -38.54 8.43
CA ASP A 356 36.98 -38.34 7.06
C ASP A 356 37.33 -39.65 6.36
N ASP A 357 37.85 -40.66 7.07
CA ASP A 357 38.19 -41.94 6.44
C ASP A 357 36.94 -42.68 5.93
N PHE A 358 35.84 -42.65 6.69
CA PHE A 358 34.60 -43.30 6.25
C PHE A 358 33.97 -42.58 5.07
N ALA A 359 33.92 -41.24 5.09
CA ALA A 359 33.40 -40.45 3.99
C ALA A 359 34.25 -40.63 2.72
N ALA A 360 35.58 -40.58 2.83
CA ALA A 360 36.50 -40.82 1.72
C ALA A 360 36.39 -42.25 1.17
N ILE A 361 36.24 -43.26 2.04
CA ILE A 361 36.00 -44.66 1.63
C ILE A 361 34.66 -44.80 0.90
N GLN A 362 33.61 -44.11 1.34
CA GLN A 362 32.31 -44.18 0.67
C GLN A 362 32.33 -43.47 -0.69
N GLU A 363 32.97 -42.30 -0.80
CA GLU A 363 33.17 -41.62 -2.09
C GLU A 363 33.98 -42.49 -3.07
N ALA A 364 35.06 -43.11 -2.62
CA ALA A 364 35.85 -44.02 -3.43
C ALA A 364 35.04 -45.25 -3.91
N LYS A 365 34.20 -45.81 -3.04
CA LYS A 365 33.29 -46.91 -3.40
C LYS A 365 32.25 -46.50 -4.43
N MET A 366 31.69 -45.29 -4.32
CA MET A 366 30.70 -44.77 -5.27
C MET A 366 31.30 -44.51 -6.65
N LEU A 367 32.52 -43.99 -6.72
CA LEU A 367 33.26 -43.83 -7.98
C LEU A 367 33.50 -45.18 -8.67
N LEU A 368 34.05 -46.16 -7.93
CA LEU A 368 34.28 -47.51 -8.45
C LEU A 368 33.00 -48.19 -8.92
N LEU A 369 31.91 -48.04 -8.17
CA LEU A 369 30.61 -48.59 -8.55
C LEU A 369 30.11 -47.98 -9.86
N THR A 370 30.19 -46.65 -9.99
CA THR A 370 29.72 -45.92 -11.18
C THR A 370 30.47 -46.36 -12.44
N ASP A 371 31.80 -46.52 -12.35
CA ASP A 371 32.64 -46.97 -13.46
C ASP A 371 32.36 -48.42 -13.87
N MET A 372 32.07 -49.30 -12.90
CA MET A 372 31.85 -50.72 -13.16
C MET A 372 30.43 -51.04 -13.62
N LEU A 373 29.44 -50.23 -13.27
CA LEU A 373 28.02 -50.44 -13.57
C LEU A 373 27.70 -50.84 -15.03
N PRO A 374 28.31 -50.25 -16.08
CA PRO A 374 28.04 -50.62 -17.47
C PRO A 374 28.52 -52.03 -17.85
N SER A 375 29.50 -52.56 -17.11
CA SER A 375 30.13 -53.86 -17.39
C SER A 375 29.56 -55.00 -16.54
N LEU A 376 28.72 -54.68 -15.56
CA LEU A 376 28.08 -55.68 -14.71
C LEU A 376 26.91 -56.34 -15.44
N ARG A 377 26.56 -57.56 -15.00
CA ARG A 377 25.34 -58.24 -15.45
C ARG A 377 24.12 -57.34 -15.20
N PRO A 378 23.17 -57.23 -16.15
CA PRO A 378 22.08 -56.27 -16.08
C PRO A 378 21.28 -56.32 -14.77
N GLU A 379 21.05 -57.51 -14.23
CA GLU A 379 20.28 -57.71 -12.99
C GLU A 379 21.01 -57.16 -11.76
N VAL A 380 22.34 -57.34 -11.71
CA VAL A 380 23.19 -56.82 -10.63
C VAL A 380 23.31 -55.29 -10.73
N ALA A 381 23.47 -54.77 -11.95
CA ALA A 381 23.53 -53.34 -12.19
C ALA A 381 22.23 -52.61 -11.79
N ALA A 382 21.08 -53.23 -12.04
CA ALA A 382 19.77 -52.67 -11.67
C ALA A 382 19.62 -52.51 -10.15
N ILE A 383 19.98 -53.55 -9.38
CA ILE A 383 19.91 -53.53 -7.91
C ILE A 383 20.85 -52.45 -7.34
N LEU A 384 22.09 -52.41 -7.80
CA LEU A 384 23.09 -51.47 -7.27
C LEU A 384 22.76 -50.02 -7.61
N ARG A 385 22.13 -49.75 -8.77
CA ARG A 385 21.62 -48.40 -9.10
C ARG A 385 20.50 -47.98 -8.17
N LEU A 386 19.55 -48.87 -7.89
CA LEU A 386 18.45 -48.59 -6.97
C LEU A 386 18.93 -48.34 -5.53
N ALA A 387 19.92 -49.12 -5.07
CA ALA A 387 20.42 -49.02 -3.70
C ALA A 387 21.32 -47.81 -3.43
N PHE A 388 22.11 -47.37 -4.42
CA PHE A 388 23.19 -46.40 -4.19
C PHE A 388 23.11 -45.14 -5.04
N VAL A 389 22.41 -45.17 -6.18
CA VAL A 389 22.38 -44.04 -7.14
C VAL A 389 21.02 -43.32 -7.13
N ASN A 390 19.92 -44.02 -6.83
CA ASN A 390 18.60 -43.41 -6.74
C ASN A 390 18.43 -42.68 -5.39
N PRO A 391 18.13 -41.36 -5.37
CA PRO A 391 18.00 -40.61 -4.14
C PRO A 391 16.68 -40.84 -3.39
N ASP A 392 15.69 -41.52 -3.98
CA ASP A 392 14.39 -41.73 -3.34
C ASP A 392 14.36 -43.05 -2.53
N PRO A 393 14.35 -42.98 -1.18
CA PRO A 393 14.34 -44.17 -0.32
C PRO A 393 13.01 -44.94 -0.40
N GLU A 394 11.90 -44.33 -0.83
CA GLU A 394 10.61 -45.01 -0.93
C GLU A 394 10.59 -46.02 -2.07
N GLU A 395 11.26 -45.73 -3.19
CA GLU A 395 11.37 -46.65 -4.32
C GLU A 395 12.22 -47.87 -3.97
N PHE A 396 13.33 -47.67 -3.25
CA PHE A 396 14.17 -48.79 -2.81
C PHE A 396 13.44 -49.67 -1.79
N ASN A 397 12.69 -49.09 -0.85
CA ASN A 397 11.88 -49.86 0.09
C ASN A 397 10.79 -50.69 -0.61
N LYS A 398 10.10 -50.12 -1.60
CA LYS A 398 9.12 -50.85 -2.44
C LYS A 398 9.79 -52.00 -3.21
N TYR A 399 10.99 -51.78 -3.75
CA TYR A 399 11.76 -52.81 -4.43
C TYR A 399 12.12 -53.97 -3.48
N LEU A 400 12.61 -53.67 -2.27
CA LEU A 400 12.92 -54.70 -1.28
C LEU A 400 11.67 -55.51 -0.91
N GLN A 401 10.57 -54.84 -0.57
CA GLN A 401 9.31 -55.50 -0.21
C GLN A 401 8.77 -56.42 -1.31
N ALA A 402 8.92 -56.03 -2.58
CA ALA A 402 8.50 -56.84 -3.72
C ALA A 402 9.37 -58.10 -3.94
N ASN A 403 10.57 -58.15 -3.35
CA ASN A 403 11.54 -59.24 -3.50
C ASN A 403 11.82 -59.98 -2.18
N VAL A 404 11.10 -59.66 -1.09
CA VAL A 404 11.10 -60.50 0.11
C VAL A 404 10.34 -61.78 -0.21
N VAL A 405 11.04 -62.92 -0.14
CA VAL A 405 10.40 -64.23 -0.21
C VAL A 405 9.55 -64.39 1.04
N GLN A 406 8.23 -64.52 0.87
CA GLN A 406 7.38 -64.98 1.96
C GLN A 406 7.76 -66.44 2.22
N GLU A 407 8.36 -66.73 3.37
CA GLU A 407 8.55 -68.11 3.80
C GLU A 407 7.18 -68.77 3.93
N GLU A 408 6.87 -69.69 3.02
CA GLU A 408 5.76 -70.62 3.16
C GLU A 408 5.98 -71.41 4.46
N GLY A 409 4.96 -71.41 5.31
CA GLY A 409 5.03 -72.01 6.64
C GLY A 409 5.47 -73.47 6.62
N THR A 410 6.55 -73.76 7.36
CA THR A 410 6.74 -75.06 7.97
C THR A 410 6.26 -75.00 9.40
N ASP A 411 5.00 -75.41 9.53
CA ASP A 411 4.42 -76.17 10.61
C ASP A 411 5.46 -76.94 11.48
N THR A 412 5.62 -76.49 12.72
CA THR A 412 5.88 -77.39 13.85
C THR A 412 4.94 -76.98 14.97
N GLY A 413 3.77 -77.60 14.97
CA GLY A 413 2.89 -77.68 16.12
C GLY A 413 3.53 -78.40 17.32
N ASP A 414 2.74 -78.36 18.38
CA ASP A 414 2.89 -78.99 19.70
C ASP A 414 3.77 -78.21 20.69
N THR A 415 3.23 -77.62 21.76
CA THR A 415 2.42 -78.31 22.76
C THR A 415 1.59 -77.33 23.62
N GLU A 416 0.32 -77.66 23.76
CA GLU A 416 -0.51 -77.67 24.98
C GLU A 416 -0.39 -76.57 26.05
N GLY A 417 -1.55 -76.00 26.40
CA GLY A 417 -2.06 -76.19 27.76
C GLY A 417 -2.48 -74.95 28.53
N ALA A 418 -3.81 -74.85 28.70
CA ALA A 418 -4.52 -74.38 29.90
C ALA A 418 -4.39 -72.89 30.30
N ASP A 419 -5.47 -72.10 30.21
CA ASP A 419 -6.58 -72.00 31.18
C ASP A 419 -6.33 -70.89 32.21
N GLY A 420 -7.40 -70.14 32.54
CA GLY A 420 -7.44 -69.30 33.72
C GLY A 420 -7.71 -67.81 33.52
N GLY A 421 -8.98 -67.44 33.57
CA GLY A 421 -9.46 -66.72 34.76
C GLY A 421 -9.70 -65.21 34.67
N ASP A 422 -10.99 -64.89 34.53
CA ASP A 422 -11.73 -63.83 35.23
C ASP A 422 -11.01 -63.06 36.35
N ARG A 423 -11.09 -61.72 36.32
CA ARG A 423 -11.92 -60.89 37.25
C ARG A 423 -11.56 -59.40 37.16
N PRO A 424 -12.56 -58.50 37.13
CA PRO A 424 -12.40 -57.09 37.49
C PRO A 424 -12.82 -56.85 38.95
N GLU A 425 -12.21 -55.86 39.60
CA GLU A 425 -12.73 -54.99 40.69
C GLU A 425 -11.55 -54.48 41.54
N GLU A 426 -11.44 -53.17 41.69
CA GLU A 426 -11.67 -52.52 43.00
C GLU A 426 -11.59 -51.00 42.86
N ALA A 427 -12.59 -50.36 43.46
CA ALA A 427 -12.72 -48.93 43.66
C ALA A 427 -12.60 -48.62 45.17
N ALA A 428 -12.53 -47.32 45.47
CA ALA A 428 -12.55 -46.67 46.79
C ALA A 428 -11.14 -46.55 47.46
N GLU A 429 -10.78 -45.48 48.16
CA GLU A 429 -11.60 -44.51 48.90
C GLU A 429 -10.75 -43.30 49.39
N GLY A 430 -11.41 -42.16 49.67
CA GLY A 430 -11.02 -41.15 50.67
C GLY A 430 -10.03 -40.06 50.22
N GLY A 431 -10.24 -38.76 50.39
CA GLY A 431 -11.19 -38.00 51.21
C GLY A 431 -10.43 -36.87 51.94
N GLY A 432 -10.98 -35.64 52.01
CA GLY A 432 -10.45 -34.57 52.87
C GLY A 432 -10.90 -33.16 52.47
N ALA A 433 -11.76 -32.53 53.29
CA ALA A 433 -12.45 -31.26 53.09
C ALA A 433 -12.01 -30.16 54.09
N GLY A 434 -12.43 -28.92 53.82
CA GLY A 434 -12.64 -27.78 54.77
C GLY A 434 -11.45 -26.81 54.90
N GLU A 435 -11.58 -25.48 54.89
CA GLU A 435 -12.73 -24.54 54.97
C GLU A 435 -12.77 -23.53 53.79
#